data_AF-A0A428MFQ5-F1
#
_entry.id   AF-A0A428MFQ5-F1
#
_cell.length_a   1.000
_cell.length_b   1.000
_cell.length_c   1.000
_cell.angle_alpha   90.00
_cell.angle_beta   90.00
_cell.angle_gamma   90.00
#
_symmetry.space_group_name_H-M   'P 1'
#
loop_
_entity.id
_entity.type
_entity.pdbx_description
1 polymer ?
#
loop_
_entity_poly.entity_id
_entity_poly.type
_entity_poly.pdbx_seq_one_letter_code
_entity_poly.pdbx_strand_id
1 'polypeptide(L)'
;MPTPRKTIQELMLSGTYQQNKGRYKARIEAEMAAQAAQSAKPPTAAIGRAPAHLTADEKKVWAEIVKQSPALSHSDRLLVEVAVKLTVKLRTDGLKSAEMTKLISLLEAFKGGVADGINTPASSPNPKPDSDTRTEEEKRWDEFEQEMRELDEHFHERWPHTHPKPE
;
A
#
# COMPACT_ATOMS: atom_id res chain seq x y z
N MET A 1 49.49 2.92 2.96
CA MET A 1 48.20 2.22 2.78
C MET A 1 47.15 3.28 2.42
N PRO A 2 46.51 3.22 1.24
CA PRO A 2 45.38 4.10 0.94
C PRO A 2 44.22 3.78 1.89
N THR A 3 43.62 4.80 2.49
CA THR A 3 42.47 4.63 3.40
C THR A 3 41.22 4.17 2.64
N PRO A 4 40.40 3.28 3.23
CA PRO A 4 39.14 2.88 2.61
C PRO A 4 38.22 4.09 2.47
N ARG A 5 37.55 4.21 1.33
CA ARG A 5 36.63 5.32 1.06
C ARG A 5 35.33 5.11 1.85
N LYS A 6 34.82 6.20 2.44
CA LYS A 6 33.57 6.21 3.22
C LYS A 6 32.36 5.78 2.38
N THR A 7 31.44 5.05 2.98
CA THR A 7 30.16 4.63 2.37
C THR A 7 29.20 5.82 2.21
N ILE A 8 28.13 5.71 1.39
CA ILE A 8 27.15 6.81 1.28
C ILE A 8 26.42 6.99 2.61
N GLN A 9 26.10 5.91 3.32
CA GLN A 9 25.49 5.98 4.66
C GLN A 9 26.37 6.75 5.65
N GLU A 10 27.68 6.47 5.67
CA GLU A 10 28.63 7.22 6.50
C GLU A 10 28.72 8.70 6.09
N LEU A 11 28.65 9.00 4.79
CA LEU A 11 28.66 10.39 4.29
C LEU A 11 27.37 11.15 4.66
N MET A 12 26.22 10.45 4.70
CA MET A 12 24.94 10.99 5.14
C MET A 12 24.94 11.27 6.64
N LEU A 13 25.47 10.34 7.46
CA LEU A 13 25.62 10.54 8.90
C LEU A 13 26.59 11.69 9.24
N SER A 14 27.68 11.86 8.48
CA SER A 14 28.66 12.91 8.74
C SER A 14 28.27 14.30 8.20
N GLY A 15 27.10 14.46 7.56
CA GLY A 15 26.62 15.73 7.01
C GLY A 15 27.38 16.25 5.79
N THR A 16 28.59 15.75 5.54
CA THR A 16 29.45 16.06 4.37
C THR A 16 28.77 15.78 3.03
N TYR A 17 27.79 14.88 3.03
CA TYR A 17 26.95 14.60 1.88
C TYR A 17 26.11 15.81 1.46
N GLN A 18 25.45 16.48 2.42
CA GLN A 18 24.58 17.62 2.13
C GLN A 18 25.37 18.83 1.64
N GLN A 19 26.61 18.99 2.10
CA GLN A 19 27.51 20.08 1.70
C GLN A 19 28.10 19.90 0.29
N ASN A 20 28.25 18.66 -0.19
CA ASN A 20 28.94 18.35 -1.45
C ASN A 20 28.11 17.44 -2.37
N LYS A 21 26.80 17.71 -2.50
CA LYS A 21 25.86 16.87 -3.26
C LYS A 21 26.33 16.57 -4.69
N GLY A 22 26.86 17.57 -5.40
CA GLY A 22 27.34 17.42 -6.79
C GLY A 22 28.50 16.44 -6.95
N ARG A 23 29.36 16.31 -5.92
CA ARG A 23 30.53 15.41 -5.95
C ARG A 23 30.12 13.93 -5.85
N TYR A 24 28.98 13.65 -5.24
CA TYR A 24 28.51 12.29 -4.97
C TYR A 24 27.37 11.85 -5.89
N LYS A 25 26.90 12.70 -6.80
CA LYS A 25 25.76 12.45 -7.69
C LYS A 25 25.86 11.12 -8.47
N ALA A 26 26.93 10.93 -9.23
CA ALA A 26 27.15 9.71 -10.01
C ALA A 26 27.22 8.45 -9.13
N ARG A 27 27.65 8.59 -7.88
CA ARG A 27 27.76 7.49 -6.94
C ARG A 27 26.40 7.09 -6.37
N ILE A 28 25.54 8.07 -6.08
CA ILE A 28 24.14 7.84 -5.70
C ILE A 28 23.39 7.16 -6.83
N GLU A 29 23.53 7.66 -8.06
CA GLU A 29 22.87 7.08 -9.23
C GLU A 29 23.30 5.62 -9.45
N ALA A 30 24.58 5.32 -9.29
CA ALA A 30 25.09 3.95 -9.36
C ALA A 30 24.56 3.05 -8.23
N GLU A 31 24.44 3.57 -7.00
CA GLU A 31 23.96 2.80 -5.85
C GLU A 31 22.44 2.58 -5.91
N MET A 32 21.67 3.58 -6.35
CA MET A 32 20.24 3.41 -6.64
C MET A 32 20.02 2.44 -7.80
N ALA A 33 20.82 2.49 -8.86
CA ALA A 33 20.74 1.53 -9.96
C ALA A 33 21.09 0.10 -9.49
N ALA A 34 22.07 -0.05 -8.59
CA ALA A 34 22.41 -1.35 -8.01
C ALA A 34 21.31 -1.88 -7.08
N GLN A 35 20.66 -1.01 -6.29
CA GLN A 35 19.50 -1.39 -5.47
C GLN A 35 18.29 -1.78 -6.32
N ALA A 36 17.99 -1.02 -7.38
CA ALA A 36 16.95 -1.35 -8.35
C ALA A 36 17.23 -2.69 -9.07
N ALA A 37 18.49 -2.98 -9.38
CA ALA A 37 18.89 -4.27 -9.95
C ALA A 37 18.76 -5.43 -8.95
N GLN A 38 18.93 -5.16 -7.65
CA GLN A 38 18.71 -6.17 -6.60
C GLN A 38 17.23 -6.43 -6.34
N SER A 39 16.37 -5.42 -6.36
CA SER A 39 14.91 -5.59 -6.24
C SER A 39 14.30 -6.26 -7.47
N ALA A 40 14.93 -6.13 -8.64
CA ALA A 40 14.54 -6.85 -9.85
C ALA A 40 14.94 -8.34 -9.84
N LYS A 41 15.72 -8.81 -8.86
CA LYS A 41 16.12 -10.22 -8.78
C LYS A 41 14.91 -11.04 -8.32
N PRO A 42 14.51 -12.10 -9.06
CA PRO A 42 13.41 -12.95 -8.64
C PRO A 42 13.73 -13.54 -7.26
N PRO A 43 12.72 -13.71 -6.39
CA PRO A 43 12.93 -14.24 -5.06
C PRO A 43 13.62 -15.60 -5.12
N THR A 44 14.57 -15.81 -4.21
CA THR A 44 15.36 -17.05 -4.14
C THR A 44 14.54 -18.28 -3.79
N ALA A 45 13.33 -18.11 -3.23
CA ALA A 45 12.42 -19.20 -2.88
C ALA A 45 10.98 -18.84 -3.24
N ALA A 46 10.38 -19.64 -4.13
CA ALA A 46 8.95 -19.55 -4.43
C ALA A 46 8.08 -19.82 -3.18
N ILE A 47 6.91 -19.21 -3.12
CA ILE A 47 5.94 -19.32 -2.01
C ILE A 47 5.54 -20.76 -1.63
N GLY A 48 5.60 -21.68 -2.59
CA GLY A 48 5.34 -23.11 -2.41
C GLY A 48 3.86 -23.51 -2.47
N ARG A 49 3.56 -24.74 -2.03
CA ARG A 49 2.19 -25.29 -2.02
C ARG A 49 1.31 -24.60 -0.99
N ALA A 50 0.00 -24.56 -1.28
CA ALA A 50 -1.03 -24.09 -0.36
C ALA A 50 -0.97 -24.84 0.99
N PRO A 51 -1.16 -24.14 2.13
CA PRO A 51 -1.25 -24.77 3.44
C PRO A 51 -2.33 -25.84 3.53
N ALA A 52 -2.06 -26.88 4.33
CA ALA A 52 -2.97 -28.01 4.48
C ALA A 52 -4.34 -27.62 5.06
N HIS A 53 -4.34 -26.63 5.97
CA HIS A 53 -5.51 -26.15 6.69
C HIS A 53 -6.48 -25.30 5.85
N LEU A 54 -6.10 -24.92 4.62
CA LEU A 54 -7.00 -24.21 3.72
C LEU A 54 -8.09 -25.13 3.18
N THR A 55 -9.30 -24.61 3.04
CA THR A 55 -10.43 -25.29 2.41
C THR A 55 -10.20 -25.49 0.91
N ALA A 56 -11.07 -26.28 0.26
CA ALA A 56 -10.95 -26.54 -1.18
C ALA A 56 -11.08 -25.24 -2.01
N ASP A 57 -11.97 -24.33 -1.63
CA ASP A 57 -12.16 -23.07 -2.35
C ASP A 57 -11.04 -22.07 -2.07
N GLU A 58 -10.54 -22.01 -0.84
CA GLU A 58 -9.33 -21.25 -0.50
C GLU A 58 -8.10 -21.73 -1.29
N LYS A 59 -7.97 -23.04 -1.51
CA LYS A 59 -6.88 -23.61 -2.32
C LYS A 59 -6.98 -23.22 -3.80
N LYS A 60 -8.19 -23.05 -4.35
CA LYS A 60 -8.38 -22.54 -5.72
C LYS A 60 -7.91 -21.09 -5.81
N VAL A 61 -8.33 -20.25 -4.87
CA VAL A 61 -7.91 -18.85 -4.80
C VAL A 61 -6.39 -18.72 -4.60
N TRP A 62 -5.79 -19.59 -3.78
CA TRP A 62 -4.33 -19.67 -3.63
C TRP A 62 -3.65 -19.87 -4.98
N ALA A 63 -4.12 -20.84 -5.78
CA ALA A 63 -3.56 -21.12 -7.09
C ALA A 63 -3.74 -19.93 -8.06
N GLU A 64 -4.87 -19.22 -8.01
CA GLU A 64 -5.10 -18.01 -8.79
C GLU A 64 -4.10 -16.90 -8.44
N ILE A 65 -3.91 -16.61 -7.15
CA ILE A 65 -2.99 -15.56 -6.67
C ILE A 65 -1.54 -15.89 -7.06
N VAL A 66 -1.09 -17.12 -6.82
CA VAL A 66 0.27 -17.55 -7.18
C VAL A 66 0.51 -17.50 -8.69
N LYS A 67 -0.51 -17.80 -9.50
CA LYS A 67 -0.43 -17.70 -10.96
C LYS A 67 -0.31 -16.25 -11.44
N GLN A 68 -1.00 -15.31 -10.79
CA GLN A 68 -1.00 -13.89 -11.16
C GLN A 68 0.24 -13.16 -10.65
N SER A 69 0.89 -13.65 -9.58
CA SER A 69 2.03 -12.98 -8.94
C SER A 69 3.20 -13.96 -8.77
N PRO A 70 3.97 -14.24 -9.84
CA PRO A 70 5.12 -15.15 -9.79
C PRO A 70 6.29 -14.60 -8.96
N ALA A 71 6.27 -13.31 -8.61
CA ALA A 71 7.25 -12.66 -7.74
C ALA A 71 7.03 -12.97 -6.25
N LEU A 72 5.97 -13.71 -5.88
CA LEU A 72 5.72 -14.05 -4.49
C LEU A 72 6.71 -15.07 -3.95
N SER A 73 7.23 -14.76 -2.78
CA SER A 73 8.26 -15.54 -2.11
C SER A 73 7.72 -16.25 -0.87
N HIS A 74 8.58 -17.07 -0.23
CA HIS A 74 8.22 -17.73 1.02
C HIS A 74 7.89 -16.76 2.16
N SER A 75 8.49 -15.56 2.21
CA SER A 75 8.17 -14.57 3.25
C SER A 75 6.76 -14.01 3.13
N ASP A 76 6.20 -14.02 1.92
CA ASP A 76 4.86 -13.49 1.65
C ASP A 76 3.75 -14.51 1.96
N ARG A 77 4.13 -15.72 2.39
CA ARG A 77 3.20 -16.84 2.58
C ARG A 77 2.05 -16.49 3.51
N LEU A 78 2.35 -15.90 4.67
CA LEU A 78 1.33 -15.53 5.66
C LEU A 78 0.40 -14.43 5.14
N LEU A 79 0.95 -13.48 4.37
CA LEU A 79 0.18 -12.42 3.73
C LEU A 79 -0.82 -13.00 2.72
N VAL A 80 -0.36 -13.94 1.88
CA VAL A 80 -1.20 -14.63 0.90
C VAL A 80 -2.28 -15.49 1.57
N GLU A 81 -1.98 -16.13 2.70
CA GLU A 81 -3.01 -16.86 3.47
C GLU A 81 -4.15 -15.96 3.91
N VAL A 82 -3.84 -14.75 4.40
CA VAL A 82 -4.87 -13.77 4.79
C VAL A 82 -5.63 -13.24 3.56
N ALA A 83 -4.93 -12.95 2.47
CA ALA A 83 -5.54 -12.49 1.21
C ALA A 83 -6.51 -13.53 0.63
N VAL A 84 -6.15 -14.82 0.65
CA VAL A 84 -7.01 -15.92 0.22
C VAL A 84 -8.31 -15.93 1.03
N LYS A 85 -8.23 -15.85 2.37
CA LYS A 85 -9.42 -15.87 3.24
C LYS A 85 -10.34 -14.68 2.98
N LEU A 86 -9.79 -13.48 2.81
CA LEU A 86 -10.57 -12.29 2.51
C LEU A 86 -11.19 -12.35 1.11
N THR A 87 -10.48 -12.91 0.14
CA THR A 87 -10.97 -13.06 -1.24
C THR A 87 -12.11 -14.06 -1.33
N VAL A 88 -12.02 -15.19 -0.61
CA VAL A 88 -13.13 -16.15 -0.54
C VAL A 88 -14.36 -15.48 0.08
N LYS A 89 -14.21 -14.80 1.23
CA LYS A 89 -15.31 -14.05 1.87
C LYS A 89 -15.94 -13.01 0.95
N LEU A 90 -15.11 -12.25 0.22
CA LEU A 90 -15.58 -11.27 -0.74
C LEU A 90 -16.46 -11.91 -1.83
N ARG A 91 -16.12 -13.12 -2.28
CA ARG A 91 -16.86 -13.84 -3.33
C ARG A 91 -18.13 -14.52 -2.82
N THR A 92 -18.20 -14.90 -1.54
CA THR A 92 -19.34 -15.67 -0.99
C THR A 92 -20.38 -14.80 -0.29
N ASP A 93 -19.95 -13.92 0.62
CA ASP A 93 -20.84 -13.26 1.59
C ASP A 93 -20.77 -11.73 1.51
N GLY A 94 -19.87 -11.20 0.67
CA GLY A 94 -19.49 -9.79 0.67
C GLY A 94 -18.62 -9.42 1.88
N LEU A 95 -17.90 -8.29 1.78
CA LEU A 95 -17.08 -7.79 2.89
C LEU A 95 -17.86 -6.79 3.73
N LYS A 96 -17.78 -6.91 5.04
CA LYS A 96 -18.18 -5.83 5.95
C LYS A 96 -17.17 -4.69 5.87
N SER A 97 -17.58 -3.43 6.13
CA SER A 97 -16.70 -2.26 5.96
C SER A 97 -15.35 -2.41 6.67
N ALA A 98 -15.34 -2.95 7.89
CA ALA A 98 -14.12 -3.22 8.66
C ALA A 98 -13.20 -4.29 8.04
N GLU A 99 -13.74 -5.27 7.32
CA GLU A 99 -12.95 -6.27 6.60
C GLU A 99 -12.41 -5.71 5.27
N MET A 100 -13.16 -4.79 4.65
CA MET A 100 -12.75 -4.07 3.46
C MET A 100 -11.56 -3.14 3.73
N THR A 101 -11.55 -2.43 4.87
CA THR A 101 -10.39 -1.64 5.32
C THR A 101 -9.15 -2.52 5.54
N LYS A 102 -9.31 -3.72 6.11
CA LYS A 102 -8.21 -4.69 6.29
C LYS A 102 -7.67 -5.18 4.94
N LEU A 103 -8.56 -5.45 3.99
CA LEU A 103 -8.16 -5.84 2.64
C LEU A 103 -7.38 -4.69 1.96
N ILE A 104 -7.85 -3.45 2.06
CA ILE A 104 -7.15 -2.27 1.53
C ILE A 104 -5.75 -2.15 2.16
N SER A 105 -5.65 -2.27 3.49
CA SER A 105 -4.38 -2.20 4.20
C SER A 105 -3.39 -3.30 3.76
N LEU A 106 -3.91 -4.50 3.49
CA LEU A 106 -3.09 -5.60 2.98
C LEU A 106 -2.65 -5.37 1.53
N LEU A 107 -3.50 -4.78 0.69
CA LEU A 107 -3.17 -4.42 -0.69
C LEU A 107 -2.14 -3.28 -0.74
N GLU A 108 -2.23 -2.31 0.17
CA GLU A 108 -1.21 -1.27 0.35
C GLU A 108 0.14 -1.87 0.77
N ALA A 109 0.13 -2.82 1.72
CA ALA A 109 1.33 -3.57 2.09
C ALA A 109 1.91 -4.37 0.91
N PHE A 110 1.04 -4.92 0.04
CA PHE A 110 1.44 -5.61 -1.18
C PHE A 110 2.11 -4.67 -2.19
N LYS A 111 1.63 -3.42 -2.27
CA LYS A 111 2.23 -2.36 -3.10
C LYS A 111 3.61 -1.93 -2.59
N GLY A 112 3.82 -1.94 -1.27
CA GLY A 112 5.13 -1.66 -0.66
C GLY A 112 6.11 -2.84 -0.72
N GLY A 113 5.63 -4.08 -0.61
CA GLY A 113 6.47 -5.28 -0.49
C GLY A 113 7.07 -5.81 -1.80
N VAL A 114 6.50 -5.46 -2.96
CA VAL A 114 7.01 -5.93 -4.27
C VAL A 114 8.06 -4.99 -4.87
N ALA A 115 8.23 -3.78 -4.33
CA ALA A 115 9.18 -2.79 -4.86
C ALA A 115 10.26 -2.36 -3.87
N ASP A 116 10.00 -2.29 -2.56
CA ASP A 116 10.93 -1.60 -1.66
C ASP A 116 11.12 -2.32 -0.32
N GLY A 117 12.23 -3.06 -0.21
CA GLY A 117 12.90 -3.29 1.06
C GLY A 117 13.59 -2.02 1.60
N ILE A 118 13.04 -0.85 1.32
CA ILE A 118 13.52 0.43 1.82
C ILE A 118 12.66 0.76 3.03
N ASN A 119 13.31 0.83 4.19
CA ASN A 119 12.88 1.59 5.36
C ASN A 119 11.61 2.41 5.11
N THR A 120 10.46 1.94 5.59
CA THR A 120 9.52 2.92 6.15
C THR A 120 10.35 3.67 7.20
N PRO A 121 10.67 4.97 7.02
CA PRO A 121 11.08 5.73 8.18
C PRO A 121 9.94 5.54 9.18
N ALA A 122 10.30 5.08 10.38
CA ALA A 122 9.40 5.04 11.51
C ALA A 122 8.53 6.30 11.45
N SER A 123 7.21 6.11 11.47
CA SER A 123 6.24 7.19 11.59
C SER A 123 6.80 8.21 12.56
N SER A 124 7.28 9.36 12.03
CA SER A 124 7.78 10.44 12.85
C SER A 124 6.65 10.86 13.77
N PRO A 125 6.95 11.21 15.04
CA PRO A 125 5.93 11.53 16.01
C PRO A 125 5.05 12.65 15.47
N ASN A 126 3.76 12.38 15.47
CA ASN A 126 2.66 13.29 15.17
C ASN A 126 3.07 14.76 15.43
N PRO A 127 3.31 15.60 14.40
CA PRO A 127 3.47 17.00 14.65
C PRO A 127 2.16 17.48 15.27
N LYS A 128 2.26 18.10 16.46
CA LYS A 128 1.11 18.79 17.05
C LYS A 128 0.52 19.71 15.98
N PRO A 129 -0.81 19.80 15.87
CA PRO A 129 -1.44 20.66 14.88
C PRO A 129 -1.04 22.10 15.19
N ASP A 130 -0.09 22.62 14.43
CA ASP A 130 0.08 24.06 14.28
C ASP A 130 -1.16 24.54 13.54
N SER A 131 -1.97 25.32 14.26
CA SER A 131 -3.07 26.09 13.72
C SER A 131 -2.59 26.93 12.53
N ASP A 132 -3.39 26.98 11.46
CA ASP A 132 -3.34 27.94 10.34
C ASP A 132 -2.81 27.53 8.95
N THR A 133 -2.85 26.25 8.57
CA THR A 133 -2.88 25.93 7.12
C THR A 133 -3.94 24.88 6.78
N ARG A 134 -5.18 25.35 6.55
CA ARG A 134 -6.24 24.54 5.92
C ARG A 134 -5.77 24.13 4.54
N THR A 135 -5.42 22.86 4.38
CA THR A 135 -4.92 22.31 3.12
C THR A 135 -6.00 22.38 2.04
N GLU A 136 -5.60 22.61 0.78
CA GLU A 136 -6.50 22.68 -0.39
C GLU A 136 -7.41 21.43 -0.49
N GLU A 137 -6.96 20.29 0.03
CA GLU A 137 -7.74 19.07 0.09
C GLU A 137 -8.96 19.16 1.03
N GLU A 138 -8.86 19.86 2.17
CA GLU A 138 -10.03 20.05 3.05
C GLU A 138 -11.08 20.93 2.40
N LYS A 139 -10.67 22.01 1.70
CA LYS A 139 -11.61 22.85 0.94
C LYS A 139 -12.33 22.05 -0.14
N ARG A 140 -11.62 21.14 -0.81
CA ARG A 140 -12.17 20.28 -1.85
C ARG A 140 -13.19 19.28 -1.30
N TRP A 141 -12.98 18.79 -0.08
CA TRP A 141 -13.94 17.92 0.60
C TRP A 141 -15.18 18.68 1.06
N ASP A 142 -15.02 19.89 1.57
CA ASP A 142 -16.16 20.73 1.97
C ASP A 142 -17.03 21.15 0.77
N GLU A 143 -16.41 21.50 -0.37
CA GLU A 143 -17.12 21.78 -1.62
C GLU A 143 -17.87 20.55 -2.13
N PHE A 144 -17.27 19.37 -2.04
CA PHE A 144 -17.92 18.12 -2.42
C PHE A 144 -19.10 17.76 -1.48
N GLU A 145 -18.96 17.97 -0.17
CA GLU A 145 -20.06 17.75 0.78
C GLU A 145 -21.22 18.75 0.56
N GLN A 146 -20.90 19.99 0.19
CA GLN A 146 -21.90 21.00 -0.15
C GLN A 146 -22.64 20.64 -1.45
N GLU A 147 -21.93 20.19 -2.48
CA GLU A 147 -22.52 19.72 -3.74
C GLU A 147 -23.42 18.48 -3.53
N MET A 148 -23.01 17.55 -2.66
CA MET A 148 -23.82 16.39 -2.31
C MET A 148 -25.07 16.75 -1.52
N ARG A 149 -25.02 17.78 -0.67
CA ARG A 149 -26.20 18.28 0.05
C ARG A 149 -27.20 18.97 -0.88
N GLU A 150 -26.71 19.76 -1.83
CA GLU A 150 -27.55 20.39 -2.86
C GLU A 150 -28.20 19.34 -3.77
N LEU A 151 -27.47 18.28 -4.13
CA LEU A 151 -28.01 17.15 -4.89
C LEU A 151 -29.11 16.40 -4.12
N ASP A 152 -28.95 16.22 -2.80
CA ASP A 152 -29.95 15.54 -1.96
C ASP A 152 -31.23 16.38 -1.80
N GLU A 153 -31.09 17.70 -1.63
CA GLU A 153 -32.22 18.64 -1.60
C GLU A 153 -32.95 18.66 -2.96
N HIS A 154 -32.21 18.66 -4.07
CA HIS A 154 -32.83 18.67 -5.40
C HIS A 154 -33.43 17.31 -5.80
N PHE A 155 -32.90 16.21 -5.26
CA PHE A 155 -33.48 14.87 -5.41
C PHE A 155 -34.85 14.76 -4.70
N HIS A 156 -35.00 15.40 -3.53
CA HIS A 156 -36.27 15.48 -2.80
C HIS A 156 -37.33 16.36 -3.49
N GLU A 157 -36.94 17.42 -4.19
CA GLU A 157 -37.88 18.25 -4.96
C GLU A 157 -38.39 17.55 -6.23
N ARG A 158 -37.55 16.73 -6.88
CA ARG A 158 -37.86 16.16 -8.19
C ARG A 158 -38.66 14.86 -8.15
N TRP A 159 -38.64 14.15 -7.02
CA TRP A 159 -39.36 12.88 -6.83
C TRP A 159 -40.08 12.83 -5.47
N PRO A 160 -41.26 13.47 -5.33
CA PRO A 160 -42.08 13.27 -4.14
C PRO A 160 -42.47 11.80 -4.05
N HIS A 161 -42.07 11.16 -2.95
CA HIS A 161 -42.38 9.77 -2.59
C HIS A 161 -43.83 9.37 -2.91
N THR A 162 -44.03 8.65 -4.02
CA THR A 162 -45.23 7.84 -4.24
C THR A 162 -44.93 6.43 -3.74
N HIS A 163 -45.06 6.22 -2.44
CA HIS A 163 -45.16 4.86 -1.91
C HIS A 163 -46.60 4.38 -2.08
N PRO A 164 -46.90 3.36 -2.91
CA PRO A 164 -48.18 2.67 -2.82
C PRO A 164 -48.25 1.94 -1.47
N LYS A 165 -49.32 2.18 -0.71
CA LYS A 165 -49.63 1.41 0.49
C LYS A 165 -49.82 -0.06 0.12
N PRO A 166 -49.20 -1.01 0.84
CA PRO A 166 -49.53 -2.41 0.68
C PRO A 166 -50.95 -2.67 1.22
N GLU A 167 -51.77 -3.36 0.42
CA GLU A 167 -53.06 -3.95 0.82
C GLU A 167 -52.88 -5.14 1.76
#